data_AF-X0XXW4-F1
#
_entry.id   AF-X0XXW4-F1
#
_cell.length_a   1.000
_cell.length_b   1.000
_cell.length_c   1.000
_cell.angle_alpha   90.00
_cell.angle_beta   90.00
_cell.angle_gamma   90.00
#
_symmetry.space_group_name_H-M   'P 1'
#
loop_
_entity.id
_entity.type
_entity.pdbx_description
1 polymer ?
#
loop_
_entity_poly.entity_id
_entity_poly.type
_entity_poly.pdbx_seq_one_letter_code
_entity_poly.pdbx_strand_id
1 'polypeptide(L)'
;KPMPKEKYFVPGSILQVCVDNTNPLAYGLPEKVDVSFNNSPVFRIKPEAAQEGVRSVAWFDNENPLRSGWAWGKHYLHGGIAIIEADVGQGKLFLYGPEITRRAQPHGTFKFLFNGIYYGGSTTVELE
;
A
#
# COMPACT_ATOMS: atom_id res chain seq x y z
N LYS A 1 14.86 -4.06 12.68
CA LYS A 1 14.67 -4.98 13.83
C LYS A 1 13.21 -4.89 14.26
N PRO A 2 12.48 -6.01 14.44
CA PRO A 2 11.09 -5.98 14.86
C PRO A 2 10.94 -5.28 16.22
N MET A 3 9.89 -4.49 16.37
CA MET A 3 9.59 -3.79 17.63
C MET A 3 8.94 -4.74 18.65
N PRO A 4 9.20 -4.56 19.96
CA PRO A 4 8.45 -5.26 21.00
C PRO A 4 6.94 -4.96 20.90
N LYS A 5 6.09 -5.94 21.24
CA LYS A 5 4.62 -5.80 21.14
C LYS A 5 4.06 -4.71 22.05
N GLU A 6 4.77 -4.44 23.15
CA GLU A 6 4.45 -3.38 24.11
C GLU A 6 4.64 -1.98 23.49
N LYS A 7 5.42 -1.87 22.40
CA LYS A 7 5.64 -0.61 21.68
C LYS A 7 4.82 -0.52 20.41
N TYR A 8 4.61 -1.64 19.72
CA TYR A 8 3.86 -1.67 18.46
C TYR A 8 3.06 -2.96 18.34
N PHE A 9 1.74 -2.82 18.26
CA PHE A 9 0.85 -3.94 18.06
C PHE A 9 -0.45 -3.48 17.40
N VAL A 10 -0.67 -3.92 16.16
CA VAL A 10 -1.87 -3.64 15.37
C VAL A 10 -2.47 -4.96 14.93
N PRO A 11 -3.21 -5.65 15.82
CA PRO A 11 -3.96 -6.84 15.42
C PRO A 11 -5.07 -6.43 14.45
N GLY A 12 -5.48 -7.35 13.58
CA GLY A 12 -6.56 -7.18 12.59
C GLY A 12 -7.45 -5.94 12.77
N SER A 13 -7.09 -4.85 12.09
CA SER A 13 -7.72 -3.53 12.20
C SER A 13 -7.88 -2.90 10.83
N ILE A 14 -8.73 -1.88 10.75
CA ILE A 14 -8.89 -1.06 9.56
C ILE A 14 -8.11 0.23 9.76
N LEU A 15 -7.13 0.44 8.89
CA LEU A 15 -6.34 1.68 8.86
C LEU A 15 -6.62 2.44 7.57
N GLN A 16 -6.38 3.74 7.56
CA GLN A 16 -6.48 4.57 6.35
C GLN A 16 -5.09 4.88 5.80
N VAL A 17 -4.96 4.81 4.48
CA VAL A 17 -3.77 5.22 3.72
C VAL A 17 -4.14 6.28 2.69
N CYS A 18 -3.18 7.12 2.35
CA CYS A 18 -3.19 7.93 1.15
C CYS A 18 -2.81 7.07 -0.06
N VAL A 19 -3.35 7.39 -1.23
CA VAL A 19 -3.14 6.65 -2.47
C VAL A 19 -2.87 7.63 -3.60
N ASP A 20 -1.83 7.35 -4.40
CA ASP A 20 -1.62 8.03 -5.67
C ASP A 20 -2.51 7.37 -6.74
N ASN A 21 -3.68 7.95 -6.98
CA ASN A 21 -4.65 7.44 -7.95
C ASN A 21 -4.30 7.75 -9.41
N THR A 22 -3.20 8.48 -9.67
CA THR A 22 -2.64 8.66 -11.01
C THR A 22 -1.79 7.46 -11.45
N ASN A 23 -1.34 6.65 -10.48
CA ASN A 23 -0.65 5.39 -10.76
C ASN A 23 -1.64 4.34 -11.31
N PRO A 24 -1.31 3.62 -12.42
CA PRO A 24 -2.18 2.59 -12.98
C PRO A 24 -2.59 1.50 -11.98
N LEU A 25 -1.73 1.16 -11.01
CA LEU A 25 -2.04 0.19 -9.96
C LEU A 25 -3.21 0.64 -9.07
N ALA A 26 -3.40 1.95 -8.92
CA ALA A 26 -4.44 2.56 -8.11
C ALA A 26 -5.57 3.21 -8.93
N TYR A 27 -5.61 2.96 -10.25
CA TYR A 27 -6.60 3.56 -11.13
C TYR A 27 -8.04 3.34 -10.62
N GLY A 28 -8.79 4.44 -10.54
CA GLY A 28 -10.19 4.46 -10.10
C GLY A 28 -10.38 4.21 -8.60
N LEU A 29 -9.34 4.32 -7.78
CA LEU A 29 -9.44 4.44 -6.32
C LEU A 29 -9.53 5.91 -5.88
N PRO A 30 -10.16 6.19 -4.74
CA PRO A 30 -10.09 7.51 -4.10
C PRO A 30 -8.69 7.78 -3.53
N GLU A 31 -8.38 9.05 -3.25
CA GLU A 31 -7.11 9.46 -2.62
C GLU A 31 -6.89 8.88 -1.22
N LYS A 32 -7.99 8.51 -0.53
CA LYS A 32 -7.97 7.86 0.79
C LYS A 32 -8.66 6.51 0.73
N VAL A 33 -7.95 5.46 1.12
CA VAL A 33 -8.48 4.10 1.15
C VAL A 33 -8.33 3.50 2.54
N ASP A 34 -9.41 2.90 3.02
CA ASP A 34 -9.41 2.11 4.25
C ASP A 34 -8.96 0.68 3.92
N VAL A 35 -7.90 0.21 4.58
CA VAL A 35 -7.22 -1.06 4.32
C VAL A 35 -7.25 -1.97 5.54
N SER A 36 -7.36 -3.27 5.30
CA SER A 36 -7.19 -4.26 6.34
C SER A 36 -5.70 -4.45 6.68
N PHE A 37 -5.38 -4.35 7.95
CA PHE A 37 -4.00 -4.42 8.46
C PHE A 37 -3.90 -5.40 9.62
N ASN A 38 -2.86 -6.23 9.65
CA ASN A 38 -2.64 -7.19 10.73
C ASN A 38 -1.16 -7.40 11.00
N ASN A 39 -0.56 -6.47 11.75
CA ASN A 39 0.90 -6.38 11.92
C ASN A 39 1.65 -6.51 10.58
N SER A 40 1.01 -6.01 9.52
CA SER A 40 1.46 -6.11 8.15
C SER A 40 2.77 -5.34 7.94
N PRO A 41 3.59 -5.73 6.95
CA PRO A 41 4.82 -5.01 6.67
C PRO A 41 4.51 -3.60 6.16
N VAL A 42 5.38 -2.66 6.52
CA VAL A 42 5.37 -1.27 6.04
C VAL A 42 6.78 -0.96 5.58
N PHE A 43 6.88 -0.33 4.43
CA PHE A 43 8.13 -0.18 3.70
C PHE A 43 8.68 1.24 3.82
N ARG A 44 9.97 1.38 3.50
CA ARG A 44 10.63 2.64 3.20
C ARG A 44 11.43 2.46 1.93
N ILE A 45 11.26 3.37 0.97
CA ILE A 45 12.07 3.42 -0.24
C ILE A 45 13.34 4.21 0.10
N LYS A 46 14.50 3.64 -0.16
CA LYS A 46 15.77 4.37 -0.04
C LYS A 46 15.91 5.34 -1.21
N PRO A 47 16.59 6.49 -1.05
CA PRO A 47 16.74 7.47 -2.13
C PRO A 47 17.24 6.89 -3.45
N GLU A 48 18.14 5.91 -3.39
CA GLU A 48 18.73 5.26 -4.57
C GLU A 48 17.68 4.41 -5.32
N ALA A 49 16.82 3.69 -4.57
CA ALA A 49 15.77 2.85 -5.16
C ALA A 49 14.70 3.67 -5.91
N ALA A 50 14.46 4.91 -5.50
CA ALA A 50 13.55 5.80 -6.21
C ALA A 50 14.06 6.13 -7.63
N GLN A 51 15.38 6.20 -7.82
CA GLN A 51 16.01 6.42 -9.13
C GLN A 51 15.96 5.16 -10.01
N GLU A 52 15.84 3.98 -9.39
CA GLU A 52 15.73 2.68 -10.06
C GLU A 52 14.27 2.29 -10.40
N GLY A 53 13.33 3.23 -10.35
CA GLY A 53 11.93 2.99 -10.76
C GLY A 53 11.03 2.43 -9.65
N VAL A 54 11.50 2.37 -8.39
CA VAL A 54 10.66 1.99 -7.25
C VAL A 54 9.80 3.17 -6.81
N ARG A 55 8.48 2.98 -6.82
CA ARG A 55 7.48 4.03 -6.57
C ARG A 55 6.52 3.64 -5.46
N SER A 56 6.17 4.62 -4.62
CA SER A 56 5.10 4.47 -3.62
C SER A 56 3.74 4.62 -4.27
N VAL A 57 2.84 3.65 -4.07
CA VAL A 57 1.45 3.72 -4.57
C VAL A 57 0.49 4.10 -3.44
N ALA A 58 0.76 3.64 -2.21
CA ALA A 58 -0.02 4.02 -1.04
C ALA A 58 0.86 4.17 0.20
N TRP A 59 0.56 5.13 1.07
CA TRP A 59 1.35 5.46 2.26
C TRP A 59 0.51 5.97 3.42
N PHE A 60 1.03 5.90 4.64
CA PHE A 60 0.41 6.50 5.82
C PHE A 60 0.87 7.95 5.95
N ASP A 61 -0.03 8.90 5.66
CA ASP A 61 0.26 10.33 5.69
C ASP A 61 -0.16 11.01 7.00
N ASN A 62 -0.59 10.23 8.00
CA ASN A 62 -0.97 10.77 9.30
C ASN A 62 -0.58 9.82 10.45
N GLU A 63 -0.43 10.37 11.67
CA GLU A 63 0.00 9.63 12.87
C GLU A 63 -1.10 8.80 13.55
N ASN A 64 -2.36 9.03 13.20
CA ASN A 64 -3.54 8.33 13.69
C ASN A 64 -4.35 7.69 12.55
N PRO A 65 -3.79 6.70 11.83
CA PRO A 65 -4.47 6.09 10.68
C PRO A 65 -5.62 5.15 11.07
N LEU A 66 -5.90 4.95 12.36
CA LEU A 66 -6.90 3.98 12.82
C LEU A 66 -8.33 4.43 12.48
N ARG A 67 -9.05 3.58 11.75
CA ARG A 67 -10.46 3.78 11.40
C ARG A 67 -11.36 2.88 12.24
N SER A 68 -10.94 1.64 12.47
CA SER A 68 -11.66 0.67 13.30
C SER A 68 -10.72 -0.40 13.85
N GLY A 69 -10.99 -0.89 15.06
CA GLY A 69 -10.19 -1.91 15.75
C GLY A 69 -9.23 -1.33 16.78
N TRP A 70 -8.03 -1.91 16.87
CA TRP A 70 -7.02 -1.58 17.88
C TRP A 70 -5.66 -1.37 17.23
N ALA A 71 -5.02 -0.24 17.51
CA ALA A 71 -3.68 0.04 16.98
C ALA A 71 -2.81 0.75 18.01
N TRP A 72 -1.99 -0.05 18.71
CA TRP A 72 -0.98 0.43 19.65
C TRP A 72 0.31 0.77 18.91
N GLY A 73 0.88 1.95 19.16
CA GLY A 73 2.08 2.43 18.45
C GLY A 73 1.85 2.84 16.99
N LYS A 74 0.59 3.12 16.59
CA LYS A 74 0.22 3.48 15.20
C LYS A 74 0.97 4.68 14.61
N HIS A 75 1.48 5.60 15.44
CA HIS A 75 2.28 6.74 15.00
C HIS A 75 3.59 6.32 14.31
N TYR A 76 4.13 5.13 14.60
CA TYR A 76 5.30 4.58 13.90
C TYR A 76 5.04 4.29 12.42
N LEU A 77 3.78 4.24 12.00
CA LEU A 77 3.39 4.03 10.61
C LEU A 77 3.53 5.30 9.78
N HIS A 78 3.51 6.48 10.40
CA HIS A 78 3.53 7.76 9.69
C HIS A 78 4.78 7.90 8.80
N GLY A 79 4.56 8.29 7.55
CA GLY A 79 5.58 8.34 6.48
C GLY A 79 5.98 6.97 5.94
N GLY A 80 5.41 5.88 6.45
CA GLY A 80 5.63 4.53 5.96
C GLY A 80 4.80 4.22 4.73
N ILE A 81 5.37 3.43 3.82
CA ILE A 81 4.75 3.06 2.54
C ILE A 81 4.02 1.73 2.70
N ALA A 82 2.75 1.70 2.34
CA ALA A 82 1.89 0.53 2.44
C ALA A 82 1.90 -0.31 1.15
N ILE A 83 2.01 0.31 -0.02
CA ILE A 83 2.04 -0.37 -1.33
C ILE A 83 3.15 0.23 -2.19
N ILE A 84 3.94 -0.64 -2.82
CA ILE A 84 5.04 -0.29 -3.74
C ILE A 84 4.80 -0.91 -5.11
N GLU A 85 5.13 -0.15 -6.15
CA GLU A 85 5.42 -0.65 -7.51
C GLU A 85 6.92 -0.55 -7.77
N ALA A 86 7.50 -1.52 -8.48
CA ALA A 86 8.85 -1.44 -9.01
C ALA A 86 8.92 -2.11 -10.39
N ASP A 87 9.76 -1.58 -11.27
CA ASP A 87 10.14 -2.26 -12.51
C ASP A 87 11.31 -3.21 -12.21
N VAL A 88 11.17 -4.50 -12.55
CA VAL A 88 12.16 -5.54 -12.27
C VAL A 88 12.43 -6.33 -13.54
N GLY A 89 13.59 -6.09 -14.15
CA GLY A 89 13.92 -6.65 -15.46
C GLY A 89 12.93 -6.17 -16.52
N GLN A 90 12.20 -7.10 -17.14
CA GLN A 90 11.17 -6.79 -18.15
C GLN A 90 9.75 -6.76 -17.57
N GLY A 91 9.60 -6.94 -16.24
CA GLY A 91 8.30 -7.07 -15.59
C GLY A 91 8.09 -6.04 -14.49
N LYS A 92 6.93 -6.15 -13.84
CA LYS A 92 6.54 -5.33 -12.69
C LYS A 92 6.49 -6.17 -11.42
N LEU A 93 6.93 -5.58 -10.32
CA LEU A 93 6.79 -6.11 -8.96
C LEU A 93 5.86 -5.20 -8.17
N PHE A 94 4.82 -5.77 -7.59
CA PHE A 94 3.92 -5.08 -6.69
C PHE A 94 4.03 -5.68 -5.28
N LEU A 95 4.33 -4.83 -4.29
CA LEU A 95 4.39 -5.24 -2.89
C LEU A 95 3.20 -4.64 -2.14
N TYR A 96 2.37 -5.49 -1.55
CA TYR A 96 1.25 -5.10 -0.72
C TYR A 96 1.56 -5.40 0.74
N GLY A 97 1.66 -4.36 1.56
CA GLY A 97 1.71 -4.51 3.00
C GLY A 97 0.35 -4.93 3.55
N PRO A 98 -0.71 -4.11 3.35
CA PRO A 98 -2.05 -4.43 3.80
C PRO A 98 -2.60 -5.72 3.16
N GLU A 99 -3.51 -6.37 3.86
CA GLU A 99 -4.16 -7.60 3.40
C GLU A 99 -5.28 -7.26 2.40
N ILE A 100 -4.91 -6.89 1.16
CA ILE A 100 -5.83 -6.35 0.14
C ILE A 100 -6.93 -7.32 -0.32
N THR A 101 -6.81 -8.61 0.00
CA THR A 101 -7.77 -9.68 -0.32
C THR A 101 -8.31 -10.39 0.91
N ARG A 102 -8.10 -9.85 2.13
CA ARG A 102 -8.39 -10.55 3.39
C ARG A 102 -9.79 -11.17 3.39
N ARG A 103 -9.84 -12.50 3.39
CA ARG A 103 -11.09 -13.28 3.45
C ARG A 103 -12.13 -12.87 2.39
N ALA A 104 -11.69 -12.29 1.28
CA ALA A 104 -12.57 -11.72 0.26
C ALA A 104 -13.59 -10.70 0.79
N GLN A 105 -13.27 -9.96 1.85
CA GLN A 105 -14.15 -8.92 2.43
C GLN A 105 -13.80 -7.46 2.07
N PRO A 106 -12.52 -7.05 1.91
CA PRO A 106 -12.22 -5.63 1.69
C PRO A 106 -12.40 -5.26 0.21
N HIS A 107 -13.66 -5.14 -0.24
CA HIS A 107 -14.01 -4.81 -1.63
C HIS A 107 -13.32 -3.51 -2.12
N GLY A 108 -13.12 -2.54 -1.20
CA GLY A 108 -12.43 -1.29 -1.51
C GLY A 108 -10.96 -1.44 -1.94
N THR A 109 -10.30 -2.55 -1.59
CA THR A 109 -8.89 -2.79 -1.94
C THR A 109 -8.70 -3.81 -3.06
N PHE A 110 -9.77 -4.46 -3.55
CA PHE A 110 -9.65 -5.43 -4.65
C PHE A 110 -9.15 -4.83 -5.94
N LYS A 111 -9.40 -3.53 -6.17
CA LYS A 111 -8.89 -2.82 -7.33
C LYS A 111 -7.37 -2.91 -7.44
N PHE A 112 -6.63 -2.84 -6.33
CA PHE A 112 -5.18 -3.02 -6.37
C PHE A 112 -4.76 -4.36 -7.00
N LEU A 113 -5.43 -5.45 -6.62
CA LEU A 113 -5.15 -6.77 -7.19
C LEU A 113 -5.47 -6.82 -8.68
N PHE A 114 -6.68 -6.43 -9.07
CA PHE A 114 -7.11 -6.53 -10.47
C PHE A 114 -6.33 -5.57 -11.37
N ASN A 115 -6.14 -4.32 -10.94
CA ASN A 115 -5.29 -3.37 -11.63
C ASN A 115 -3.88 -3.93 -11.79
N GLY A 116 -3.30 -4.57 -10.77
CA GLY A 116 -1.98 -5.21 -10.87
C GLY A 116 -1.93 -6.31 -11.95
N ILE A 117 -2.97 -7.14 -12.05
CA ILE A 117 -3.09 -8.18 -13.09
C ILE A 117 -3.13 -7.55 -14.49
N TYR A 118 -3.95 -6.51 -14.69
CA TYR A 118 -4.06 -5.84 -15.98
C TYR A 118 -2.81 -5.03 -16.33
N TYR A 119 -2.20 -4.38 -15.33
CA TYR A 119 -1.08 -3.48 -15.51
C TYR A 119 0.19 -4.21 -15.96
N GLY A 120 0.40 -5.44 -15.48
CA GLY A 120 1.54 -6.27 -15.90
C GLY A 120 1.64 -6.53 -17.40
N GLY A 121 0.52 -6.51 -18.13
CA GLY A 121 0.48 -6.69 -19.59
C GLY A 121 0.14 -5.43 -20.39
N SER A 122 -0.03 -4.28 -19.73
CA SER A 122 -0.44 -3.04 -20.40
C SER A 122 0.71 -2.37 -21.15
N THR A 123 0.39 -1.63 -22.20
CA THR A 123 1.35 -0.78 -22.94
C THR A 123 0.93 0.67 -22.83
N THR A 124 1.89 1.59 -22.87
CA THR A 124 1.58 3.01 -23.04
C THR A 124 0.93 3.22 -24.40
N VAL A 125 -0.14 4.02 -24.44
CA VAL A 125 -0.81 4.45 -25.66
C VAL A 125 -0.99 5.96 -25.61
N GLU A 126 -0.86 6.63 -26.76
CA GLU A 126 -1.23 8.04 -26.91
C GLU A 126 -2.71 8.10 -27.28
N LEU A 127 -3.48 8.89 -26.52
CA LEU A 127 -4.88 9.13 -26.82
C LEU A 127 -4.96 10.34 -27.77
N GLU A 128 -5.68 10.18 -28.88
CA GLU A 128 -6.01 11.26 -29.83
C GLU A 128 -7.03 12.27 -29.25
#